data_AF-A0A1I3R183-F1
#
_entry.id   AF-A0A1I3R183-F1
#
_cell.length_a   1.000
_cell.length_b   1.000
_cell.length_c   1.000
_cell.angle_alpha   90.00
_cell.angle_beta   90.00
_cell.angle_gamma   90.00
#
_symmetry.space_group_name_H-M   'P 1'
#
loop_
_entity.id
_entity.type
_entity.pdbx_description
1 polymer ?
#
loop_
_entity_poly.entity_id
_entity_poly.type
_entity_poly.pdbx_seq_one_letter_code
_entity_poly.pdbx_strand_id
1 'polypeptide(L)'
;MRAVAAAVGPERVGLRISPGNHYGDMAEHGPEEVYTALIRELADDRTAYLHLSETGNAALDGRVRALWPSALIVTPQNNPCDLAKTHPAAWWLKRGADMVAFGGAFVANPDLVERLRIGAP
;
A
#
# COMPACT_ATOMS: atom_id res chain seq x y z
N MET A 1 -12.72 0.11 -11.06
CA MET A 1 -11.48 -0.23 -11.79
C MET A 1 -11.74 -0.80 -13.20
N ARG A 2 -12.66 -1.75 -13.40
CA ARG A 2 -12.92 -2.41 -14.71
C ARG A 2 -13.13 -1.44 -15.89
N ALA A 3 -13.90 -0.37 -15.72
CA ALA A 3 -14.09 0.64 -16.78
C ALA A 3 -12.77 1.34 -17.18
N VAL A 4 -11.92 1.66 -16.20
CA VAL A 4 -10.60 2.24 -16.45
C VAL A 4 -9.69 1.22 -17.12
N ALA A 5 -9.68 -0.03 -16.63
CA ALA A 5 -8.92 -1.12 -17.23
C ALA A 5 -9.36 -1.43 -18.68
N ALA A 6 -10.65 -1.29 -19.01
CA ALA A 6 -11.11 -1.42 -20.39
C ALA A 6 -10.57 -0.30 -21.31
N ALA A 7 -10.40 0.91 -20.78
CA ALA A 7 -9.89 2.05 -21.55
C ALA A 7 -8.36 2.04 -21.71
N VAL A 8 -7.63 1.60 -20.69
CA VAL A 8 -6.16 1.70 -20.66
C VAL A 8 -5.44 0.39 -20.38
N GLY A 9 -6.10 -0.76 -20.37
CA GLY A 9 -5.49 -2.04 -20.01
C GLY A 9 -5.27 -2.20 -18.50
N PRO A 10 -5.54 -3.40 -17.93
CA PRO A 10 -5.40 -3.63 -16.48
C PRO A 10 -3.96 -3.46 -15.98
N GLU A 11 -2.97 -3.73 -16.81
CA GLU A 11 -1.53 -3.59 -16.51
C GLU A 11 -1.07 -2.13 -16.31
N ARG A 12 -1.94 -1.15 -16.60
CA ARG A 12 -1.70 0.29 -16.37
C ARG A 12 -2.62 0.88 -15.29
N VAL A 13 -3.36 0.04 -14.57
CA VAL A 13 -4.27 0.47 -13.50
C VAL A 13 -3.77 -0.03 -12.15
N GLY A 14 -3.82 0.82 -11.13
CA GLY A 14 -3.62 0.43 -9.73
C GLY A 14 -4.85 0.74 -8.89
N LEU A 15 -5.04 0.00 -7.79
CA LEU A 15 -6.07 0.26 -6.79
C LEU A 15 -5.41 0.72 -5.49
N ARG A 16 -5.87 1.80 -4.87
CA ARG A 16 -5.43 2.23 -3.53
C ARG A 16 -6.56 2.12 -2.52
N ILE A 17 -6.26 1.53 -1.36
CA ILE A 17 -7.20 1.37 -0.24
C ILE A 17 -6.55 1.75 1.10
N SER A 18 -7.37 2.13 2.07
CA SER A 18 -6.93 2.45 3.43
C SER A 18 -7.91 1.91 4.48
N PRO A 19 -7.95 0.58 4.69
CA PRO A 19 -8.78 -0.02 5.72
C PRO A 19 -8.51 0.57 7.10
N GLY A 20 -9.56 0.86 7.86
CA GLY A 20 -9.51 1.44 9.20
C GLY A 20 -9.22 2.94 9.23
N ASN A 21 -9.18 3.61 8.07
CA ASN A 21 -8.91 5.04 8.01
C ASN A 21 -10.21 5.87 8.12
N HIS A 22 -10.34 6.61 9.21
CA HIS A 22 -11.50 7.45 9.50
C HIS A 22 -11.39 8.91 9.00
N TYR A 23 -10.38 9.20 8.16
CA TYR A 23 -10.17 10.56 7.66
C TYR A 23 -11.39 11.10 6.89
N GLY A 24 -11.72 12.37 7.11
CA GLY A 24 -12.88 13.02 6.48
C GLY A 24 -14.22 12.52 7.02
N ASP A 25 -14.29 12.24 8.32
CA ASP A 25 -15.50 11.76 9.02
C ASP A 25 -16.03 10.42 8.49
N MET A 26 -15.13 9.58 7.95
CA MET A 26 -15.50 8.28 7.41
C MET A 26 -15.80 7.29 8.56
N ALA A 27 -17.07 6.92 8.69
CA ALA A 27 -17.50 5.82 9.54
C ALA A 27 -17.29 4.50 8.79
N GLU A 28 -16.53 3.59 9.40
CA GLU A 28 -16.26 2.27 8.82
C GLU A 28 -16.62 1.18 9.81
N HIS A 29 -17.27 0.13 9.31
CA HIS A 29 -17.72 -1.01 10.11
C HIS A 29 -17.24 -2.30 9.47
N GLY A 30 -16.67 -3.20 10.28
CA GLY A 30 -16.19 -4.50 9.82
C GLY A 30 -15.14 -4.43 8.69
N PRO A 31 -14.05 -3.65 8.82
CA PRO A 31 -13.06 -3.52 7.75
C PRO A 31 -12.49 -4.87 7.32
N GLU A 32 -12.25 -5.80 8.24
CA GLU A 32 -11.76 -7.13 7.87
C GLU A 32 -12.68 -7.86 6.88
N GLU A 33 -14.00 -7.82 7.10
CA GLU A 33 -14.98 -8.48 6.24
C GLU A 33 -15.06 -7.78 4.88
N VAL A 34 -15.25 -6.46 4.90
CA VAL A 34 -15.43 -5.63 3.71
C VAL A 34 -14.22 -5.72 2.78
N TYR A 35 -13.01 -5.54 3.30
CA TYR A 35 -11.81 -5.56 2.46
C TYR A 35 -11.42 -6.97 2.04
N THR A 36 -11.70 -8.00 2.84
CA THR A 36 -11.52 -9.39 2.39
C THR A 36 -12.41 -9.68 1.18
N ALA A 37 -13.68 -9.26 1.22
CA ALA A 37 -14.61 -9.45 0.10
C ALA A 37 -14.17 -8.65 -1.13
N LEU A 38 -13.79 -7.37 -0.95
CA LEU A 38 -13.30 -6.50 -2.02
C LEU A 38 -12.07 -7.09 -2.72
N ILE A 39 -11.09 -7.56 -1.95
CA ILE A 39 -9.84 -8.10 -2.49
C ILE A 39 -10.11 -9.38 -3.27
N ARG A 40 -11.00 -10.26 -2.79
CA ARG A 40 -11.40 -11.47 -3.52
C ARG A 40 -12.07 -11.16 -4.84
N GLU A 41 -13.01 -10.22 -4.85
CA GLU A 41 -13.75 -9.82 -6.06
C GLU A 41 -12.84 -9.24 -7.15
N LEU A 42 -11.76 -8.56 -6.75
CA LEU A 42 -10.92 -7.79 -7.67
C LEU A 42 -9.58 -8.46 -7.99
N ALA A 43 -9.23 -9.56 -7.32
CA ALA A 43 -7.97 -10.28 -7.54
C ALA A 43 -7.82 -10.76 -9.01
N ASP A 44 -8.91 -11.26 -9.59
CA ASP A 44 -8.92 -11.81 -10.96
C ASP A 44 -8.91 -10.73 -12.05
N ASP A 45 -9.12 -9.46 -11.69
CA ASP A 45 -8.99 -8.34 -12.63
C ASP A 45 -7.51 -8.08 -13.02
N ARG A 46 -6.53 -8.70 -12.32
CA ARG A 46 -5.09 -8.71 -12.65
C ARG A 46 -4.50 -7.32 -12.93
N THR A 47 -4.91 -6.32 -12.14
CA THR A 47 -4.34 -4.97 -12.24
C THR A 47 -2.87 -4.91 -11.88
N ALA A 48 -2.20 -3.82 -12.27
CA ALA A 48 -0.77 -3.63 -12.09
C ALA A 48 -0.33 -3.78 -10.63
N TYR A 49 -1.07 -3.15 -9.70
CA TYR A 49 -0.76 -3.20 -8.28
C TYR A 49 -1.97 -2.90 -7.38
N LEU A 50 -1.90 -3.40 -6.15
CA LEU A 50 -2.67 -2.90 -5.01
C LEU A 50 -1.75 -2.02 -4.16
N HIS A 51 -2.26 -0.87 -3.75
CA HIS A 51 -1.59 0.06 -2.86
C HIS A 51 -2.36 0.14 -1.54
N LEU A 52 -1.83 -0.53 -0.53
CA LEU A 52 -2.42 -0.61 0.80
C LEU A 52 -1.80 0.46 1.70
N SER A 53 -2.63 1.21 2.42
CA SER A 53 -2.18 1.91 3.62
C SER A 53 -2.19 0.90 4.77
N GLU A 54 -1.10 0.80 5.53
CA GLU A 54 -1.01 -0.11 6.69
C GLU A 54 -2.23 0.07 7.59
N THR A 55 -2.81 -1.05 7.98
CA THR A 55 -4.10 -1.06 8.70
C THR A 55 -3.92 -1.06 10.21
N GLY A 56 -2.71 -1.32 10.70
CA GLY A 56 -2.46 -1.63 12.12
C GLY A 56 -3.00 -3.00 12.54
N ASN A 57 -3.57 -3.77 11.61
CA ASN A 57 -4.11 -5.11 11.80
C ASN A 57 -3.30 -6.11 10.97
N ALA A 58 -2.30 -6.71 11.61
CA ALA A 58 -1.38 -7.65 10.97
C ALA A 58 -2.08 -8.87 10.33
N ALA A 59 -3.26 -9.27 10.83
CA ALA A 59 -4.03 -10.37 10.26
C ALA A 59 -4.69 -9.97 8.94
N LEU A 60 -5.28 -8.77 8.88
CA LEU A 60 -5.83 -8.23 7.64
C LEU A 60 -4.73 -8.01 6.59
N ASP A 61 -3.61 -7.39 6.98
CA ASP A 61 -2.50 -7.13 6.07
C ASP A 61 -1.92 -8.42 5.47
N GLY A 62 -1.74 -9.45 6.30
CA GLY A 62 -1.30 -10.76 5.84
C GLY A 62 -2.30 -11.41 4.89
N ARG A 63 -3.60 -11.26 5.17
CA ARG A 63 -4.68 -11.76 4.31
C ARG A 63 -4.71 -11.03 2.97
N VAL A 64 -4.51 -9.71 2.94
CA VAL A 64 -4.40 -8.93 1.70
C VAL A 64 -3.29 -9.48 0.82
N ARG A 65 -2.08 -9.66 1.37
CA ARG A 65 -0.95 -10.23 0.62
C ARG A 65 -1.27 -11.63 0.10
N ALA A 66 -1.87 -12.49 0.93
CA ALA A 66 -2.18 -13.86 0.53
C ALA A 66 -3.21 -13.94 -0.60
N LEU A 67 -4.14 -13.00 -0.68
CA LEU A 67 -5.22 -13.00 -1.67
C LEU A 67 -4.88 -12.19 -2.93
N TRP A 68 -4.03 -11.16 -2.83
CA TRP A 68 -3.71 -10.31 -3.96
C TRP A 68 -2.61 -10.93 -4.85
N PRO A 69 -2.86 -11.15 -6.16
CA PRO A 69 -1.95 -11.95 -6.97
C PRO A 69 -0.90 -11.13 -7.76
N SER A 70 -1.06 -9.81 -7.82
CA SER A 70 -0.13 -8.88 -8.47
C SER A 70 0.75 -8.16 -7.43
N ALA A 71 1.48 -7.12 -7.85
CA ALA A 71 2.32 -6.32 -6.97
C ALA A 71 1.51 -5.68 -5.83
N LEU A 72 2.09 -5.68 -4.63
CA LEU A 72 1.59 -5.01 -3.43
C LEU A 72 2.54 -3.89 -3.02
N ILE A 73 2.03 -2.67 -3.04
CA ILE A 73 2.68 -1.48 -2.50
C ILE A 73 2.09 -1.21 -1.12
N VAL A 74 2.92 -1.03 -0.09
CA VAL A 74 2.44 -0.64 1.25
C VAL A 74 2.90 0.76 1.62
N THR A 75 2.00 1.55 2.20
CA THR A 75 2.31 2.81 2.88
C THR A 75 2.28 2.54 4.39
N PRO A 76 3.43 2.47 5.07
CA PRO A 76 3.46 2.23 6.51
C PRO A 76 2.78 3.36 7.27
N GLN A 77 2.09 3.02 8.36
CA GLN A 77 1.64 4.01 9.33
C GLN A 77 2.89 4.63 9.98
N ASN A 78 2.86 5.94 10.18
CA ASN A 78 4.00 6.70 10.69
C ASN A 78 5.27 6.55 9.84
N ASN A 79 5.16 6.55 8.51
CA ASN A 79 6.32 6.65 7.64
C ASN A 79 7.05 7.97 7.96
N PRO A 80 8.17 7.92 8.71
CA PRO A 80 8.71 9.12 9.32
C PRO A 80 9.35 9.98 8.23
N CYS A 81 9.26 11.31 8.39
CA CYS A 81 10.09 12.23 7.59
C CYS A 81 11.59 12.04 7.86
N ASP A 82 11.91 11.33 8.95
CA ASP A 82 13.25 10.97 9.37
C ASP A 82 13.71 9.66 8.72
N LEU A 83 14.60 9.77 7.75
CA LEU A 83 15.16 8.68 6.96
C LEU A 83 16.03 7.73 7.77
N ALA A 84 16.50 8.13 8.96
CA ALA A 84 17.23 7.22 9.86
C ALA A 84 16.34 6.08 10.37
N LYS A 85 15.02 6.22 10.27
CA LYS A 85 14.03 5.23 10.67
C LYS A 85 13.48 4.44 9.46
N THR A 86 14.34 3.98 8.56
CA THR A 86 14.01 3.08 7.43
C THR A 86 13.42 1.72 7.86
N HIS A 87 13.38 1.43 9.17
CA HIS A 87 12.87 0.20 9.77
C HIS A 87 11.48 -0.25 9.26
N PRO A 88 10.48 0.63 9.03
CA PRO A 88 9.17 0.21 8.53
C PRO A 88 9.25 -0.36 7.11
N ALA A 89 10.08 0.20 6.23
CA ALA A 89 10.15 -0.26 4.85
C ALA A 89 10.75 -1.66 4.75
N ALA A 90 11.90 -1.90 5.40
CA ALA A 90 12.51 -3.22 5.44
C ALA A 90 11.61 -4.27 6.12
N TRP A 91 10.85 -3.88 7.14
CA TRP A 91 9.88 -4.75 7.79
C TRP A 91 8.75 -5.18 6.86
N TRP A 92 8.18 -4.25 6.10
CA TRP A 92 7.11 -4.53 5.15
C TRP A 92 7.56 -5.38 3.96
N LEU A 93 8.77 -5.13 3.42
CA LEU A 93 9.35 -5.97 2.37
C LEU A 93 9.52 -7.42 2.83
N LYS A 94 9.99 -7.64 4.07
CA LYS A 94 10.11 -8.99 4.66
C LYS A 94 8.77 -9.71 4.83
N ARG A 95 7.65 -8.99 4.83
CA ARG A 95 6.29 -9.53 4.95
C ARG A 95 5.57 -9.73 3.61
N GLY A 96 6.29 -9.54 2.50
CA GLY A 96 5.79 -9.80 1.15
C GLY A 96 5.22 -8.59 0.42
N ALA A 97 5.39 -7.37 0.95
CA ALA A 97 5.21 -6.19 0.11
C ALA A 97 6.28 -6.20 -0.99
N ASP A 98 5.90 -5.86 -2.22
CA ASP A 98 6.83 -5.75 -3.35
C ASP A 98 7.51 -4.36 -3.35
N MET A 99 6.80 -3.35 -2.86
CA MET A 99 7.27 -1.96 -2.79
C MET A 99 6.73 -1.26 -1.54
N VAL A 100 7.41 -0.18 -1.13
CA VAL A 100 7.00 0.68 -0.02
C VAL A 100 6.90 2.12 -0.50
N ALA A 101 5.76 2.76 -0.22
CA ALA A 101 5.49 4.13 -0.63
C ALA A 101 5.87 5.13 0.47
N PHE A 102 6.48 6.25 0.06
CA PHE A 102 6.87 7.36 0.92
C PHE A 102 6.08 8.62 0.55
N GLY A 103 5.45 9.25 1.54
CA GLY A 103 4.68 10.49 1.38
C GLY A 103 5.51 11.70 1.76
N GLY A 104 5.39 12.15 3.02
CA GLY A 104 6.07 13.34 3.54
C GLY A 104 7.59 13.35 3.31
N ALA A 105 8.24 12.18 3.37
CA ALA A 105 9.67 12.07 3.07
C ALA A 105 10.02 12.48 1.63
N PHE A 106 9.20 12.14 0.62
CA PHE A 106 9.40 12.56 -0.77
C PHE A 106 9.08 14.05 -0.98
N VAL A 107 8.13 14.59 -0.20
CA VAL A 107 7.81 16.03 -0.23
C VAL A 107 9.00 16.85 0.27
N ALA A 108 9.65 16.41 1.35
CA ALA A 108 10.79 17.10 1.93
C ALA A 108 12.11 16.83 1.18
N ASN A 109 12.22 15.69 0.49
CA ASN A 109 13.46 15.23 -0.16
C ASN A 109 13.16 14.82 -1.62
N PRO A 110 13.36 15.71 -2.61
CA PRO A 110 13.15 15.34 -4.02
C PRO A 110 14.15 14.26 -4.50
N ASP A 111 15.30 14.16 -3.84
CA ASP A 111 16.36 13.18 -4.05
C ASP A 111 16.32 12.00 -3.05
N LEU A 112 15.16 11.74 -2.43
CA LEU A 112 14.97 10.71 -1.40
C LEU A 112 15.63 9.36 -1.72
N VAL A 113 15.50 8.89 -2.97
CA VAL A 113 16.07 7.62 -3.40
C VAL A 113 17.59 7.60 -3.22
N GLU A 114 18.27 8.68 -3.63
CA GLU A 114 19.71 8.80 -3.51
C GLU A 114 20.13 8.89 -2.04
N ARG A 115 19.39 9.65 -1.23
CA ARG A 115 19.64 9.74 0.22
C ARG A 115 19.57 8.38 0.91
N LEU A 116 18.52 7.61 0.62
CA LEU A 116 18.37 6.25 1.14
C LEU A 116 19.50 5.33 0.67
N ARG A 117 19.95 5.47 -0.59
CA ARG A 117 21.02 4.65 -1.18
C ARG A 117 22.36 4.84 -0.48
N ILE A 118 22.69 6.07 -0.10
CA ILE A 118 23.99 6.41 0.51
C ILE A 118 23.91 6.62 2.03
N GLY A 119 22.73 6.51 2.64
CA GLY A 119 22.51 6.77 4.06
C GLY A 119 22.66 8.25 4.44
N ALA A 120 22.31 9.16 3.54
CA ALA A 120 22.28 10.59 3.84
C ALA A 120 21.10 10.95 4.76
N PRO A 121 21.24 11.99 5.59
CA PRO A 121 20.15 12.49 6.43
C PRO A 121 18.97 13.01 5.62
#